data_AF-A0A8T9C018-F1
#
_entry.id   AF-A0A8T9C018-F1
#
_cell.length_a   1.000
_cell.length_b   1.000
_cell.length_c   1.000
_cell.angle_alpha   90.00
_cell.angle_beta   90.00
_cell.angle_gamma   90.00
#
_symmetry.space_group_name_H-M   'P 1'
#
loop_
_entity.id
_entity.type
_entity.pdbx_description
1 polymer ?
#
loop_
_entity_poly.entity_id
_entity_poly.type
_entity_poly.pdbx_seq_one_letter_code
_entity_poly.pdbx_strand_id
1 'polypeptide(L)'
;NAFAGAVAPAAHNFVINFMSNHSADNPGGVLTRDVLKSFFSVTGDAPGNFTNTPGMERIPENWYKRPTSNQYNLVNVLTDVFTINDMYPGIFGVGGNTGTVNSYVGVDTGNLTGGLFEAVTLAERNNGACFFLQASMQGLPDATDSALGALGSVLGYATKNLGPLMSELSCPQLATFNNPFF
;
A
#
# COMPACT_ATOMS: atom_id res chain seq x y z
N ASN A 1 11.92 4.26 -1.23
CA ASN A 1 12.17 2.79 -1.29
C ASN A 1 10.97 2.09 -1.94
N ALA A 2 11.12 0.84 -2.39
CA ALA A 2 10.09 0.15 -3.19
C ALA A 2 8.76 -0.03 -2.43
N PHE A 3 8.84 -0.39 -1.14
CA PHE A 3 7.67 -0.53 -0.28
C PHE A 3 6.86 0.77 -0.20
N ALA A 4 7.48 1.90 0.14
CA ALA A 4 6.77 3.17 0.27
C ALA A 4 6.16 3.63 -1.07
N GLY A 5 6.87 3.42 -2.18
CA GLY A 5 6.39 3.76 -3.52
C GLY A 5 5.12 3.03 -3.93
N ALA A 6 4.90 1.83 -3.40
CA ALA A 6 3.71 1.03 -3.67
C ALA A 6 2.62 1.16 -2.59
N VAL A 7 3.00 1.33 -1.32
CA VAL A 7 2.04 1.45 -0.21
C VAL A 7 1.35 2.80 -0.18
N ALA A 8 2.05 3.90 -0.48
CA ALA A 8 1.45 5.23 -0.48
C ALA A 8 0.22 5.34 -1.43
N PRO A 9 0.30 4.92 -2.70
CA PRO A 9 -0.87 4.93 -3.58
C PRO A 9 -1.95 3.93 -3.15
N ALA A 10 -1.57 2.76 -2.62
CA ALA A 10 -2.54 1.82 -2.07
C ALA A 10 -3.31 2.40 -0.88
N ALA A 11 -2.62 3.10 0.03
CA ALA A 11 -3.21 3.71 1.22
C ALA A 11 -4.19 4.83 0.86
N HIS A 12 -3.99 5.53 -0.26
CA HIS A 12 -4.97 6.48 -0.78
C HIS A 12 -6.33 5.79 -1.04
N ASN A 13 -6.30 4.58 -1.62
CA ASN A 13 -7.51 3.78 -1.88
C ASN A 13 -8.13 3.19 -0.62
N PHE A 14 -7.34 2.98 0.44
CA PHE A 14 -7.87 2.50 1.72
C PHE A 14 -8.85 3.48 2.33
N VAL A 15 -8.63 4.79 2.14
CA VAL A 15 -9.54 5.81 2.67
C VAL A 15 -10.95 5.60 2.11
N ILE A 16 -11.11 5.52 0.79
CA ILE A 16 -12.45 5.34 0.21
C ILE A 16 -13.00 3.93 0.44
N ASN A 17 -12.18 2.88 0.37
CA ASN A 17 -12.65 1.50 0.47
C ASN A 17 -12.94 1.05 1.92
N PHE A 18 -12.27 1.62 2.91
CA PHE A 18 -12.43 1.24 4.32
C PHE A 18 -13.15 2.26 5.18
N MET A 19 -13.17 3.54 4.80
CA MET A 19 -13.83 4.59 5.61
C MET A 19 -15.21 4.97 5.08
N SER A 20 -15.60 4.53 3.87
CA SER A 20 -16.98 4.73 3.37
C SER A 20 -18.01 4.05 4.27
N ASN A 21 -19.17 4.70 4.47
CA ASN A 21 -20.28 4.12 5.23
C ASN A 21 -21.15 3.25 4.32
N HIS A 22 -21.20 1.94 4.58
CA HIS A 22 -21.98 0.96 3.82
C HIS A 22 -23.34 0.67 4.48
N SER A 23 -24.16 1.70 4.68
CA SER A 23 -25.49 1.55 5.26
C SER A 23 -26.42 0.70 4.37
N ALA A 24 -27.55 0.24 4.93
CA ALA A 24 -28.55 -0.50 4.15
C ALA A 24 -29.08 0.31 2.94
N ASP A 25 -29.20 1.64 3.09
CA ASP A 25 -29.64 2.54 2.02
C ASP A 25 -28.55 2.77 0.95
N ASN A 26 -27.27 2.66 1.32
CA ASN A 26 -26.13 2.87 0.44
C ASN A 26 -25.11 1.72 0.56
N PRO A 27 -25.46 0.50 0.10
CA PRO A 27 -24.61 -0.67 0.28
C PRO A 27 -23.27 -0.55 -0.47
N GLY A 28 -23.20 0.28 -1.51
CA GLY A 28 -21.98 0.60 -2.25
C GLY A 28 -20.96 1.43 -1.45
N GLY A 29 -21.37 2.05 -0.35
CA GLY A 29 -20.51 2.89 0.47
C GLY A 29 -20.56 4.36 0.04
N VAL A 30 -20.64 5.27 1.01
CA VAL A 30 -20.51 6.71 0.78
C VAL A 30 -19.47 7.28 1.73
N LEU A 31 -18.47 7.98 1.18
CA LEU A 31 -17.50 8.75 1.95
C LEU A 31 -17.90 10.24 1.93
N THR A 32 -18.50 10.71 3.02
CA THR A 32 -18.79 12.13 3.20
C THR A 32 -17.62 12.84 3.89
N ARG A 33 -17.59 14.18 3.81
CA ARG A 33 -16.60 14.97 4.55
C ARG A 33 -16.68 14.73 6.06
N ASP A 34 -17.87 14.57 6.62
CA ASP A 34 -18.02 14.36 8.07
C ASP A 34 -17.51 12.97 8.50
N VAL A 35 -17.75 11.95 7.69
CA VAL A 35 -17.18 10.61 7.92
C VAL A 35 -15.65 10.68 7.88
N LEU A 36 -15.09 11.29 6.83
CA LEU A 36 -13.64 11.43 6.68
C LEU A 36 -13.02 12.21 7.85
N LYS A 37 -13.63 13.35 8.21
CA LYS A 37 -13.21 14.18 9.34
C LYS A 37 -13.21 13.41 10.67
N SER A 38 -14.21 12.57 10.91
CA SER A 38 -14.28 11.75 12.12
C SER A 38 -13.12 10.75 12.21
N PHE A 39 -12.84 10.04 11.12
CA PHE A 39 -11.73 9.07 11.07
C PHE A 39 -10.36 9.71 11.28
N PHE A 40 -10.16 10.93 10.79
CA PHE A 40 -8.89 11.66 10.92
C PHE A 40 -8.87 12.69 12.06
N SER A 41 -9.88 12.72 12.93
CA SER A 41 -9.99 13.69 14.02
C SER A 41 -9.81 15.15 13.56
N VAL A 42 -10.46 15.51 12.46
CA VAL A 42 -10.44 16.86 11.89
C VAL A 42 -11.76 17.56 12.21
N THR A 43 -11.68 18.78 12.71
CA THR A 43 -12.83 19.67 12.95
C THR A 43 -12.75 20.90 12.04
N GLY A 44 -13.85 21.61 11.89
CA GLY A 44 -13.98 22.76 10.99
C GLY A 44 -14.79 22.46 9.73
N ASP A 45 -15.21 23.53 9.06
CA ASP A 45 -16.23 23.48 8.01
C ASP A 45 -15.73 23.96 6.64
N ALA A 46 -14.54 24.57 6.59
CA ALA A 46 -13.98 25.14 5.37
C ALA A 46 -12.44 25.08 5.34
N PRO A 47 -11.83 25.06 4.14
CA PRO A 47 -10.39 25.23 3.98
C PRO A 47 -9.86 26.46 4.73
N GLY A 48 -8.75 26.30 5.43
CA GLY A 48 -8.17 27.36 6.28
C GLY A 48 -8.71 27.41 7.72
N ASN A 49 -9.77 26.66 8.04
CA ASN A 49 -10.31 26.52 9.39
C ASN A 49 -10.38 25.05 9.86
N PHE A 50 -9.51 24.19 9.32
CA PHE A 50 -9.43 22.81 9.76
C PHE A 50 -8.45 22.66 10.91
N THR A 51 -8.89 22.00 11.99
CA THR A 51 -8.04 21.65 13.14
C THR A 51 -8.00 20.14 13.30
N ASN A 52 -6.80 19.56 13.22
CA ASN A 52 -6.58 18.15 13.57
C ASN A 52 -6.29 18.04 15.08
N THR A 53 -6.91 17.07 15.74
CA THR A 53 -6.62 16.73 17.14
C THR A 53 -6.08 15.30 17.21
N PRO A 54 -4.74 15.12 17.20
CA PRO A 54 -4.13 13.79 17.20
C PRO A 54 -4.59 12.93 18.38
N GLY A 55 -4.83 11.64 18.14
CA GLY A 55 -5.23 10.68 19.18
C GLY A 55 -6.71 10.69 19.54
N MET A 56 -7.51 11.49 18.84
CA MET A 56 -8.98 11.59 19.02
C MET A 56 -9.74 11.04 17.79
N GLU A 57 -9.08 10.24 16.96
CA GLU A 57 -9.67 9.54 15.81
C GLU A 57 -10.80 8.62 16.28
N ARG A 58 -11.93 8.63 15.57
CA ARG A 58 -13.07 7.77 15.93
C ARG A 58 -13.85 7.31 14.71
N ILE A 59 -14.35 6.08 14.78
CA ILE A 59 -15.37 5.59 13.87
C ILE A 59 -16.62 6.48 14.06
N PRO A 60 -17.20 7.04 12.99
CA PRO A 60 -18.39 7.88 13.11
C PRO A 60 -19.59 7.12 13.69
N GLU A 61 -20.48 7.82 14.38
CA GLU A 61 -21.77 7.27 14.78
C GLU A 61 -22.60 6.83 13.55
N ASN A 62 -23.36 5.74 13.69
CA ASN A 62 -24.16 5.15 12.61
C ASN A 62 -23.34 4.78 11.35
N TRP A 63 -22.08 4.40 11.54
CA TRP A 63 -21.21 3.93 10.47
C TRP A 63 -21.22 2.40 10.37
N TYR A 64 -21.33 1.90 9.14
CA TYR A 64 -21.37 0.47 8.84
C TYR A 64 -20.19 0.09 7.94
N LYS A 65 -19.48 -0.96 8.33
CA LYS A 65 -18.33 -1.49 7.57
C LYS A 65 -18.74 -2.08 6.23
N ARG A 66 -17.79 -2.13 5.29
CA ARG A 66 -17.90 -2.86 4.03
C ARG A 66 -18.39 -4.30 4.28
N PRO A 67 -19.39 -4.80 3.52
CA PRO A 67 -19.98 -6.11 3.76
C PRO A 67 -18.99 -7.23 3.47
N THR A 68 -19.08 -8.32 4.23
CA THR A 68 -18.18 -9.49 4.07
C THR A 68 -18.38 -10.24 2.75
N SER A 69 -19.52 -10.05 2.08
CA SER A 69 -19.76 -10.56 0.73
C SER A 69 -19.01 -9.80 -0.36
N ASN A 70 -18.45 -8.62 -0.06
CA ASN A 70 -17.66 -7.81 -0.98
C ASN A 70 -16.43 -7.26 -0.25
N GLN A 71 -15.54 -8.15 0.18
CA GLN A 71 -14.30 -7.74 0.84
C GLN A 71 -13.37 -7.03 -0.13
N TYR A 72 -12.67 -6.00 0.37
CA TYR A 72 -11.60 -5.35 -0.37
C TYR A 72 -10.30 -6.10 -0.08
N ASN A 73 -9.86 -6.89 -1.06
CA ASN A 73 -8.73 -7.82 -0.95
C ASN A 73 -7.52 -7.32 -1.76
N LEU A 74 -6.41 -8.07 -1.73
CA LEU A 74 -5.17 -7.71 -2.43
C LEU A 74 -5.37 -7.46 -3.94
N VAL A 75 -6.20 -8.26 -4.61
CA VAL A 75 -6.48 -8.08 -6.05
C VAL A 75 -7.17 -6.74 -6.28
N ASN A 76 -8.12 -6.34 -5.41
CA ASN A 76 -8.73 -5.01 -5.51
C ASN A 76 -7.72 -3.89 -5.27
N VAL A 77 -6.84 -4.02 -4.28
CA VAL A 77 -5.79 -3.03 -3.99
C VAL A 77 -4.94 -2.75 -5.21
N LEU A 78 -4.45 -3.81 -5.85
CA LEU A 78 -3.58 -3.69 -7.01
C LEU A 78 -4.32 -3.10 -8.21
N THR A 79 -5.56 -3.55 -8.44
CA THR A 79 -6.41 -3.02 -9.52
C THR A 79 -6.62 -1.51 -9.35
N ASP A 80 -6.94 -1.04 -8.14
CA ASP A 80 -7.17 0.38 -7.88
C ASP A 80 -5.87 1.19 -8.02
N VAL A 81 -4.73 0.67 -7.56
CA VAL A 81 -3.42 1.32 -7.72
C VAL A 81 -3.06 1.51 -9.19
N PHE A 82 -3.21 0.47 -10.02
CA PHE A 82 -2.91 0.58 -11.45
C PHE A 82 -3.90 1.48 -12.18
N THR A 83 -5.20 1.39 -11.84
CA THR A 83 -6.22 2.28 -12.40
C THR A 83 -5.90 3.75 -12.10
N ILE A 84 -5.45 4.07 -10.88
CA ILE A 84 -5.05 5.43 -10.52
C ILE A 84 -3.75 5.84 -11.20
N ASN A 85 -2.79 4.92 -11.35
CA ASN A 85 -1.56 5.20 -12.08
C ASN A 85 -1.82 5.48 -13.57
N ASP A 86 -2.82 4.83 -14.18
CA ASP A 86 -3.23 5.10 -15.56
C ASP A 86 -3.88 6.50 -15.69
N MET A 87 -4.66 6.91 -14.70
CA MET A 87 -5.26 8.25 -14.65
C MET A 87 -4.24 9.36 -14.36
N TYR A 88 -3.26 9.06 -13.50
CA TYR A 88 -2.23 9.99 -13.05
C TYR A 88 -0.86 9.29 -13.08
N PRO A 89 -0.21 9.26 -14.26
CA PRO A 89 1.08 8.59 -14.43
C PRO A 89 2.12 9.07 -13.43
N GLY A 90 2.78 8.13 -12.76
CA GLY A 90 3.82 8.40 -11.78
C GLY A 90 3.36 8.42 -10.32
N ILE A 91 2.06 8.17 -10.04
CA ILE A 91 1.59 7.91 -8.67
C ILE A 91 2.22 6.63 -8.11
N PHE A 92 2.44 5.62 -8.95
CA PHE A 92 3.29 4.50 -8.60
C PHE A 92 4.74 4.82 -8.96
N GLY A 93 5.54 5.16 -7.95
CA GLY A 93 6.92 5.60 -8.15
C GLY A 93 7.83 5.12 -7.03
N VAL A 94 8.84 4.33 -7.39
CA VAL A 94 9.91 3.98 -6.47
C VAL A 94 11.01 5.02 -6.58
N GLY A 95 11.37 5.66 -5.47
CA GLY A 95 12.42 6.68 -5.47
C GLY A 95 12.49 7.47 -4.18
N GLY A 96 13.16 8.61 -4.25
CA GLY A 96 13.30 9.55 -3.15
C GLY A 96 14.14 10.76 -3.52
N ASN A 97 14.14 11.77 -2.64
CA ASN A 97 15.02 12.94 -2.78
C ASN A 97 16.46 12.59 -2.41
N THR A 98 17.43 13.09 -3.17
CA THR A 98 18.86 12.86 -2.97
C THR A 98 19.51 13.94 -2.09
N GLY A 99 19.06 14.04 -0.82
CA GLY A 99 19.70 14.88 0.20
C GLY A 99 19.26 16.36 0.23
N THR A 100 18.47 16.82 -0.74
CA THR A 100 17.88 18.18 -0.74
C THR A 100 16.41 18.14 -1.15
N VAL A 101 15.63 19.16 -0.80
CA VAL A 101 14.25 19.29 -1.30
C VAL A 101 14.25 19.41 -2.83
N ASN A 102 13.19 18.92 -3.50
CA ASN A 102 13.04 18.96 -4.96
C ASN A 102 14.15 18.25 -5.75
N SER A 103 14.72 17.17 -5.21
CA SER A 103 15.78 16.38 -5.85
C SER A 103 15.36 14.92 -6.09
N TYR A 104 14.09 14.71 -6.42
CA TYR A 104 13.54 13.36 -6.54
C TYR A 104 14.23 12.62 -7.69
N VAL A 105 14.81 11.46 -7.36
CA VAL A 105 15.33 10.52 -8.33
C VAL A 105 14.48 9.26 -8.28
N GLY A 106 13.83 8.98 -9.41
CA GLY A 106 13.11 7.74 -9.63
C GLY A 106 14.08 6.59 -9.81
N VAL A 107 13.66 5.41 -9.37
CA VAL A 107 14.41 4.17 -9.46
C VAL A 107 13.62 3.26 -10.37
N ASP A 108 14.28 2.80 -11.41
CA ASP A 108 13.70 1.87 -12.36
C ASP A 108 13.44 0.50 -11.69
N THR A 109 12.20 0.01 -11.79
CA THR A 109 11.79 -1.25 -11.15
C THR A 109 12.42 -2.48 -11.81
N GLY A 110 12.76 -2.39 -13.10
CA GLY A 110 13.55 -3.40 -13.79
C GLY A 110 14.94 -3.49 -13.16
N ASN A 111 15.62 -2.36 -12.97
CA ASN A 111 16.93 -2.34 -12.28
C ASN A 111 16.86 -2.90 -10.85
N LEU A 112 15.79 -2.61 -10.11
CA LEU A 112 15.58 -3.15 -8.75
C LEU A 112 15.41 -4.67 -8.74
N THR A 113 14.85 -5.23 -9.80
CA THR A 113 14.39 -6.63 -9.84
C THR A 113 15.20 -7.50 -10.80
N GLY A 114 16.32 -6.97 -11.33
CA GLY A 114 17.14 -7.65 -12.33
C GLY A 114 16.43 -7.85 -13.68
N GLY A 115 15.49 -6.97 -14.01
CA GLY A 115 14.66 -7.02 -15.23
C GLY A 115 13.39 -7.85 -15.08
N LEU A 116 13.07 -8.35 -13.88
CA LEU A 116 11.90 -9.22 -13.67
C LEU A 116 10.57 -8.45 -13.69
N PHE A 117 10.55 -7.22 -13.18
CA PHE A 117 9.37 -6.35 -13.17
C PHE A 117 9.68 -4.98 -13.77
N GLU A 118 9.48 -4.87 -15.07
CA GLU A 118 9.52 -3.59 -15.78
C GLU A 118 8.29 -2.75 -15.44
N ALA A 119 8.46 -1.43 -15.28
CA ALA A 119 7.38 -0.53 -14.87
C ALA A 119 6.14 -0.62 -15.76
N VAL A 120 6.34 -0.83 -17.07
CA VAL A 120 5.27 -0.99 -18.07
C VAL A 120 4.52 -2.32 -17.95
N THR A 121 5.14 -3.36 -17.39
CA THR A 121 4.53 -4.70 -17.25
C THR A 121 3.90 -4.94 -15.88
N LEU A 122 4.06 -4.02 -14.93
CA LEU A 122 3.55 -4.19 -13.56
C LEU A 122 2.02 -4.33 -13.52
N ALA A 123 1.31 -3.64 -14.41
CA ALA A 123 -0.14 -3.75 -14.54
C ALA A 123 -0.60 -5.06 -15.21
N GLU A 124 0.33 -5.83 -15.79
CA GLU A 124 0.00 -7.07 -16.47
C GLU A 124 -0.12 -8.24 -15.48
N ARG A 125 -1.24 -8.95 -15.57
CA ARG A 125 -1.49 -10.20 -14.82
C ARG A 125 -1.27 -10.01 -13.31
N ASN A 126 -0.31 -10.75 -12.75
CA ASN A 126 0.04 -10.79 -11.34
C ASN A 126 1.34 -10.00 -11.04
N ASN A 127 1.96 -9.35 -12.02
CA ASN A 127 3.29 -8.75 -11.88
C ASN A 127 3.35 -7.73 -10.74
N GLY A 128 2.38 -6.83 -10.68
CA GLY A 128 2.25 -5.86 -9.60
C GLY A 128 2.04 -6.47 -8.22
N ALA A 129 1.25 -7.54 -8.15
CA ALA A 129 1.02 -8.28 -6.91
C ALA A 129 2.32 -8.87 -6.37
N CYS A 130 3.08 -9.50 -7.27
CA CYS A 130 4.32 -10.15 -6.95
C CYS A 130 5.40 -9.15 -6.58
N PHE A 131 5.51 -8.06 -7.35
CA PHE A 131 6.38 -6.94 -7.01
C PHE A 131 6.04 -6.37 -5.63
N PHE A 132 4.77 -6.13 -5.31
CA PHE A 132 4.35 -5.58 -4.03
C PHE A 132 4.66 -6.51 -2.84
N LEU A 133 4.35 -7.80 -2.99
CA LEU A 133 4.62 -8.80 -1.94
C LEU A 133 6.12 -8.92 -1.68
N GLN A 134 6.92 -8.92 -2.73
CA GLN A 134 8.37 -9.00 -2.63
C GLN A 134 8.99 -7.69 -2.11
N ALA A 135 8.44 -6.53 -2.50
CA ALA A 135 8.81 -5.23 -1.93
C ALA A 135 8.50 -5.15 -0.44
N SER A 136 7.39 -5.75 0.01
CA SER A 136 7.01 -5.81 1.43
C SER A 136 7.95 -6.66 2.26
N MET A 137 8.59 -7.67 1.66
CA MET A 137 9.61 -8.48 2.34
C MET A 137 10.94 -7.74 2.54
N GLN A 138 11.21 -6.63 1.82
CA GLN A 138 12.45 -5.86 1.96
C GLN A 138 12.50 -4.99 3.22
N GLY A 139 11.34 -4.71 3.82
CA GLY A 139 11.27 -4.07 5.13
C GLY A 139 11.67 -5.00 6.27
N LEU A 140 11.89 -6.29 5.98
CA LEU A 140 12.30 -7.27 6.96
C LEU A 140 13.83 -7.34 7.01
N PRO A 141 14.44 -7.37 8.20
CA PRO A 141 15.88 -7.56 8.32
C PRO A 141 16.29 -8.92 7.76
N ASP A 142 17.50 -8.97 7.20
CA ASP A 142 18.07 -10.16 6.57
C ASP A 142 18.09 -11.33 7.55
N ALA A 143 17.58 -12.49 7.12
CA ALA A 143 17.50 -13.73 7.89
C ALA A 143 18.86 -14.25 8.41
N THR A 144 19.96 -13.73 7.85
CA THR A 144 21.34 -14.10 8.18
C THR A 144 21.96 -13.29 9.30
N ASP A 145 21.30 -12.23 9.78
CA ASP A 145 21.77 -11.48 10.94
C ASP A 145 21.66 -12.36 12.20
N SER A 146 22.73 -12.42 12.99
CA SER A 146 22.84 -13.30 14.15
C SER A 146 22.27 -12.69 15.43
N ALA A 147 21.80 -11.44 15.38
CA ALA A 147 21.19 -10.74 16.52
C ALA A 147 19.69 -11.05 16.75
N LEU A 148 19.10 -12.00 15.99
CA LEU A 148 17.67 -12.02 15.65
C LEU A 148 16.75 -12.89 16.54
N GLY A 149 16.92 -12.93 17.86
CA GLY A 149 15.97 -13.66 18.73
C GLY A 149 14.50 -13.22 18.57
N ALA A 150 14.27 -11.92 18.39
CA ALA A 150 12.95 -11.32 18.14
C ALA A 150 12.62 -11.15 16.64
N LEU A 151 13.54 -11.52 15.74
CA LEU A 151 13.44 -11.25 14.31
C LEU A 151 13.30 -12.53 13.47
N GLY A 152 13.71 -13.68 14.00
CA GLY A 152 13.28 -14.99 13.49
C GLY A 152 11.75 -15.18 13.53
N SER A 153 11.06 -14.50 14.46
CA SER A 153 9.59 -14.48 14.52
C SER A 153 8.97 -13.65 13.39
N VAL A 154 9.63 -12.56 12.96
CA VAL A 154 9.17 -11.69 11.88
C VAL A 154 9.36 -12.38 10.53
N LEU A 155 10.53 -12.98 10.30
CA LEU A 155 10.77 -13.78 9.09
C LEU A 155 9.86 -15.01 9.04
N GLY A 156 9.69 -15.69 10.17
CA GLY A 156 8.76 -16.82 10.28
C GLY A 156 7.31 -16.42 10.03
N TYR A 157 6.88 -15.26 10.55
CA TYR A 157 5.55 -14.70 10.29
C TYR A 157 5.38 -14.33 8.82
N ALA A 158 6.36 -13.64 8.22
CA ALA A 158 6.31 -13.27 6.82
C ALA A 158 6.26 -14.49 5.91
N THR A 159 7.10 -15.49 6.15
CA THR A 159 7.12 -16.72 5.35
C THR A 159 5.80 -17.49 5.49
N LYS A 160 5.24 -17.56 6.70
CA LYS A 160 3.97 -18.25 6.96
C LYS A 160 2.77 -17.57 6.32
N ASN A 161 2.74 -16.23 6.27
CA ASN A 161 1.56 -15.48 5.82
C ASN A 161 1.69 -14.98 4.37
N LEU A 162 2.89 -14.61 3.92
CA LEU A 162 3.14 -14.13 2.56
C LEU A 162 3.52 -15.25 1.60
N GLY A 163 4.18 -16.32 2.07
CA GLY A 163 4.58 -17.46 1.24
C GLY A 163 3.41 -18.15 0.53
N PRO A 164 2.30 -18.47 1.22
CA PRO A 164 1.12 -19.04 0.57
C PRO A 164 0.54 -18.12 -0.51
N LEU A 165 0.52 -16.81 -0.24
CA LEU A 165 -0.02 -15.81 -1.17
C LEU A 165 0.85 -15.65 -2.41
N MET A 166 2.18 -15.69 -2.26
CA MET A 166 3.12 -15.73 -3.39
C MET A 166 2.92 -16.98 -4.26
N SER A 167 2.64 -18.14 -3.63
CA SER A 167 2.36 -19.38 -4.35
C SER A 167 1.02 -19.35 -5.07
N GLU A 168 -0.04 -18.86 -4.42
CA GLU A 168 -1.39 -18.75 -4.99
C GLU A 168 -1.40 -17.82 -6.20
N LEU A 169 -0.67 -16.70 -6.10
CA LEU A 169 -0.51 -15.76 -7.19
C LEU A 169 0.50 -16.22 -8.24
N SER A 170 1.15 -17.38 -8.10
CA SER A 170 2.19 -17.88 -9.03
C SER A 170 3.32 -16.86 -9.27
N CYS A 171 3.77 -16.22 -8.20
CA CYS A 171 4.79 -15.19 -8.30
C CYS A 171 6.18 -15.77 -8.61
N PRO A 172 6.89 -15.26 -9.64
CA PRO A 172 8.26 -15.69 -9.89
C PRO A 172 9.15 -15.27 -8.72
N GLN A 173 10.04 -16.14 -8.26
CA GLN A 173 11.05 -15.74 -7.28
C GLN A 173 12.03 -14.77 -7.93
N LEU A 174 12.36 -13.70 -7.22
CA LEU A 174 13.48 -12.83 -7.58
C LEU A 174 14.78 -13.61 -7.41
N ALA A 175 15.58 -13.68 -8.47
CA ALA A 175 16.96 -14.16 -8.38
C ALA A 175 17.83 -13.18 -7.57
N THR A 176 17.57 -11.88 -7.73
CA THR A 176 18.21 -10.78 -7.00
C THR A 176 17.22 -9.62 -6.83
N PHE A 177 17.31 -8.92 -5.70
CA PHE A 177 16.67 -7.61 -5.54
C PHE A 177 17.75 -6.59 -5.22
N ASN A 178 18.10 -5.75 -6.20
CA ASN A 178 19.15 -4.75 -6.06
C ASN A 178 18.55 -3.54 -5.37
N ASN A 179 18.78 -3.40 -4.06
CA ASN A 179 18.33 -2.23 -3.31
C ASN A 179 19.51 -1.27 -3.09
N PRO A 180 19.71 -0.24 -3.93
CA PRO A 180 20.86 0.67 -3.78
C PRO A 180 20.73 1.64 -2.59
N PHE A 181 19.66 1.54 -1.79
CA PHE A 181 19.39 2.44 -0.66
C PHE A 181 19.59 1.79 0.71
N PHE A 182 20.12 0.55 0.75
CA PHE A 182 20.68 -0.09 1.94
C PHE A 182 21.95 -0.86 1.57
#